data_AF-A0A2V8DLS9-F1
#
_entry.id   AF-A0A2V8DLS9-F1
#
_cell.length_a   1.000
_cell.length_b   1.000
_cell.length_c   1.000
_cell.angle_alpha   90.00
_cell.angle_beta   90.00
_cell.angle_gamma   90.00
#
_symmetry.space_group_name_H-M   'P 1'
#
loop_
_entity.id
_entity.type
_entity.pdbx_description
1 polymer ?
#
loop_
_entity_poly.entity_id
_entity_poly.type
_entity_poly.pdbx_seq_one_letter_code
_entity_poly.pdbx_strand_id
1 'polypeptide(L)'
;LYRHPDIRDLRDLGEEDPLEIEASKFSLNYIHLGGNIGCMVNGAGLAMATMDIIKLAGGEPANFLDVGGGASAEQIRNAFNILMSDKAVKAVLINIFGGILRCDVLAQGVIAAVRELGVRVPIVIRMEGTNVDEGKKLLRESSLNFTTVDSMDEAAEKVVQLAA
;
A
#
# COMPACT_ATOMS: atom_id res chain seq x y z
N LEU A 1 18.25 -19.71 -2.07
CA LEU A 1 17.29 -20.84 -2.07
C LEU A 1 17.01 -21.44 -3.45
N TYR A 2 16.83 -20.66 -4.53
CA TYR A 2 16.44 -21.25 -5.84
C TYR A 2 17.38 -22.31 -6.43
N ARG A 3 18.66 -22.34 -6.04
CA ARG A 3 19.66 -23.35 -6.43
C ARG A 3 19.92 -24.43 -5.37
N HIS A 4 19.21 -24.37 -4.24
CA HIS A 4 19.39 -25.26 -3.08
C HIS A 4 17.99 -25.71 -2.59
N PRO A 5 17.35 -26.63 -3.33
CA PRO A 5 16.00 -27.10 -3.00
C PRO A 5 15.97 -27.78 -1.63
N ASP A 6 17.03 -28.52 -1.30
CA ASP A 6 17.26 -29.15 0.00
C ASP A 6 17.18 -28.17 1.17
N ILE A 7 17.72 -26.96 1.03
CA ILE A 7 17.63 -25.91 2.06
C ILE A 7 16.26 -25.23 2.05
N ARG A 8 15.66 -25.05 0.87
CA ARG A 8 14.33 -24.42 0.76
C ARG A 8 13.26 -25.24 1.45
N ASP A 9 13.37 -26.57 1.38
CA ASP A 9 12.41 -27.49 1.99
C ASP A 9 12.53 -27.53 3.53
N LEU A 10 13.58 -26.93 4.10
CA LEU A 10 13.73 -26.71 5.54
C LEU A 10 13.05 -25.43 6.06
N ARG A 11 12.37 -24.65 5.20
CA ARG A 11 11.66 -23.43 5.62
C ARG A 11 10.50 -23.80 6.55
N ASP A 12 10.55 -23.30 7.78
CA ASP A 12 9.49 -23.47 8.77
C ASP A 12 8.56 -22.25 8.76
N LEU A 13 7.36 -22.42 8.18
CA LEU A 13 6.34 -21.37 8.14
C LEU A 13 5.68 -21.14 9.50
N GLY A 14 5.89 -22.00 10.49
CA GLY A 14 5.39 -21.81 11.85
C GLY A 14 6.11 -20.70 12.63
N GLU A 15 7.32 -20.34 12.19
CA GLU A 15 8.18 -19.32 12.81
C GLU A 15 8.12 -17.97 12.07
N GLU A 16 7.30 -17.84 11.02
CA GLU A 16 7.15 -16.62 10.21
C GLU A 16 5.78 -15.96 10.43
N ASP A 17 5.69 -14.64 10.21
CA ASP A 17 4.43 -13.91 10.35
C ASP A 17 3.42 -14.34 9.26
N PRO A 18 2.17 -14.71 9.61
CA PRO A 18 1.16 -15.14 8.64
C PRO A 18 0.87 -14.15 7.52
N LEU A 19 0.93 -12.83 7.79
CA LEU A 19 0.70 -11.79 6.78
C LEU A 19 1.86 -11.69 5.82
N GLU A 20 3.10 -11.86 6.30
CA GLU A 20 4.30 -11.89 5.46
C GLU A 20 4.31 -13.13 4.56
N ILE A 21 3.89 -14.29 5.10
CA ILE A 21 3.71 -15.52 4.31
C ILE A 21 2.68 -15.28 3.20
N GLU A 22 1.52 -14.71 3.52
CA GLU A 22 0.46 -14.45 2.55
C GLU A 22 0.91 -13.46 1.46
N ALA A 23 1.59 -12.37 1.85
CA ALA A 23 2.18 -11.41 0.93
C ALA A 23 3.16 -12.06 -0.05
N SER A 24 3.99 -12.99 0.44
CA SER A 24 5.01 -13.66 -0.38
C SER A 24 4.39 -14.48 -1.52
N LYS A 25 3.16 -15.00 -1.36
CA LYS A 25 2.44 -15.74 -2.42
C LYS A 25 2.10 -14.87 -3.62
N PHE A 26 1.99 -13.56 -3.43
CA PHE A 26 1.63 -12.59 -4.46
C PHE A 26 2.81 -11.71 -4.89
N SER A 27 4.04 -12.10 -4.53
CA SER A 27 5.26 -11.31 -4.79
C SER A 27 5.18 -9.89 -4.20
N LEU A 28 4.53 -9.77 -3.03
CA LEU A 28 4.47 -8.54 -2.26
C LEU A 28 5.49 -8.62 -1.13
N ASN A 29 6.23 -7.53 -0.92
CA ASN A 29 7.10 -7.42 0.25
C ASN A 29 6.34 -6.68 1.33
N TYR A 30 5.84 -7.42 2.32
CA TYR A 30 5.11 -6.89 3.47
C TYR A 30 5.93 -7.15 4.73
N ILE A 31 5.94 -6.19 5.65
CA ILE A 31 6.45 -6.37 7.01
C ILE A 31 5.41 -5.76 7.94
N HIS A 32 4.96 -6.50 8.94
CA HIS A 32 4.01 -6.01 9.92
C HIS A 32 4.71 -5.11 10.96
N LEU A 33 4.09 -3.99 11.33
CA LEU A 33 4.52 -3.09 12.41
C LEU A 33 3.35 -2.85 13.38
N GLY A 34 3.61 -2.22 14.52
CA GLY A 34 2.61 -1.99 15.57
C GLY A 34 1.77 -0.71 15.45
N GLY A 35 1.77 -0.04 14.28
CA GLY A 35 1.08 1.23 14.07
C GLY A 35 -0.39 1.11 13.64
N ASN A 36 -0.98 2.23 13.21
CA ASN A 36 -2.38 2.31 12.79
C ASN A 36 -2.58 2.94 11.39
N ILE A 37 -1.51 3.34 10.72
CA ILE A 37 -1.55 3.90 9.36
C ILE A 37 -0.97 2.88 8.38
N GLY A 38 -1.84 2.27 7.57
CA GLY A 38 -1.44 1.35 6.53
C GLY A 38 -0.72 2.07 5.40
N CYS A 39 0.37 1.50 4.89
CA CYS A 39 1.13 2.07 3.77
C CYS A 39 1.06 1.13 2.56
N MET A 40 0.89 1.66 1.36
CA MET A 40 1.06 0.92 0.11
C MET A 40 1.88 1.75 -0.89
N VAL A 41 3.05 1.24 -1.28
CA VAL A 41 4.05 2.00 -2.03
C VAL A 41 4.69 1.14 -3.10
N ASN A 42 5.20 1.74 -4.18
CA ASN A 42 6.03 1.05 -5.17
C ASN A 42 7.51 1.44 -5.02
N GLY A 43 8.34 0.44 -4.74
CA GLY A 43 9.77 0.57 -4.48
C GLY A 43 10.08 0.67 -2.99
N ALA A 44 10.93 -0.24 -2.51
CA ALA A 44 11.34 -0.33 -1.12
C ALA A 44 11.89 0.98 -0.53
N GLY A 45 12.68 1.74 -1.30
CA GLY A 45 13.22 3.03 -0.84
C GLY A 45 12.12 4.07 -0.56
N LEU A 46 11.11 4.15 -1.44
CA LEU A 46 9.98 5.05 -1.25
C LEU A 46 9.07 4.54 -0.11
N ALA A 47 8.95 3.22 0.06
CA ALA A 47 8.17 2.63 1.14
C ALA A 47 8.76 2.98 2.52
N MET A 48 10.09 2.87 2.67
CA MET A 48 10.79 3.31 3.88
C MET A 48 10.60 4.81 4.13
N ALA A 49 10.82 5.65 3.12
CA ALA A 49 10.62 7.09 3.24
C ALA A 49 9.17 7.47 3.59
N THR A 50 8.19 6.70 3.11
CA THR A 50 6.77 6.92 3.41
C THR A 50 6.46 6.64 4.88
N MET A 51 7.00 5.54 5.44
CA MET A 51 6.88 5.24 6.87
C MET A 51 7.56 6.31 7.72
N ASP A 52 8.77 6.74 7.32
CA ASP A 52 9.52 7.77 8.03
C ASP A 52 8.74 9.09 8.08
N ILE A 53 8.14 9.51 6.96
CA ILE A 53 7.40 10.78 6.93
C ILE A 53 6.09 10.73 7.72
N ILE A 54 5.41 9.57 7.77
CA ILE A 54 4.26 9.37 8.66
C ILE A 54 4.69 9.56 10.11
N LYS A 55 5.83 8.97 10.49
CA LYS A 55 6.38 9.08 11.84
C LYS A 55 6.78 10.51 12.18
N LEU A 56 7.40 11.23 11.23
CA LEU A 56 7.76 12.64 11.37
C LEU A 56 6.52 13.55 11.52
N ALA A 57 5.42 13.21 10.85
CA ALA A 57 4.13 13.89 11.00
C ALA A 57 3.37 13.51 12.30
N GLY A 58 3.94 12.64 13.15
CA GLY A 58 3.37 12.24 14.43
C GLY A 58 2.43 11.03 14.38
N GLY A 59 2.40 10.30 13.26
CA GLY A 59 1.65 9.05 13.12
C GLY A 59 2.47 7.79 13.40
N GLU A 60 1.80 6.64 13.37
CA GLU A 60 2.45 5.33 13.53
C GLU A 60 2.18 4.46 12.29
N PRO A 61 3.19 4.16 11.45
CA PRO A 61 3.00 3.26 10.32
C PRO A 61 2.71 1.83 10.81
N ALA A 62 1.63 1.24 10.30
CA ALA A 62 1.19 -0.12 10.63
C ALA A 62 1.97 -1.20 9.88
N ASN A 63 2.60 -0.85 8.76
CA ASN A 63 3.30 -1.82 7.94
C ASN A 63 4.30 -1.15 6.98
N PHE A 64 5.25 -1.95 6.52
CA PHE A 64 5.95 -1.74 5.26
C PHE A 64 5.21 -2.55 4.18
N LEU A 65 4.99 -1.97 2.99
CA LEU A 65 4.47 -2.73 1.84
C LEU A 65 4.96 -2.14 0.53
N ASP A 66 5.79 -2.92 -0.16
CA ASP A 66 6.23 -2.66 -1.53
C ASP A 66 5.50 -3.58 -2.52
N VAL A 67 4.69 -2.99 -3.39
CA VAL A 67 3.95 -3.68 -4.45
C VAL A 67 4.75 -3.84 -5.76
N GLY A 68 5.94 -3.23 -5.85
CA GLY A 68 6.79 -3.23 -7.03
C GLY A 68 6.39 -2.21 -8.10
N GLY A 69 7.35 -1.84 -8.95
CA GLY A 69 7.18 -0.77 -9.96
C GLY A 69 6.24 -1.08 -11.13
N GLY A 70 5.84 -2.35 -11.30
CA GLY A 70 4.94 -2.82 -12.35
C GLY A 70 3.72 -3.57 -11.82
N ALA A 71 3.25 -3.21 -10.62
CA ALA A 71 2.18 -3.91 -9.92
C ALA A 71 0.93 -4.10 -10.79
N SER A 72 0.45 -5.34 -10.87
CA SER A 72 -0.81 -5.65 -11.55
C SER A 72 -2.02 -5.27 -10.69
N ALA A 73 -3.21 -5.18 -11.30
CA ALA A 73 -4.46 -4.96 -10.57
C ALA A 73 -4.72 -6.06 -9.51
N GLU A 74 -4.31 -7.30 -9.80
CA GLU A 74 -4.41 -8.42 -8.87
C GLU A 74 -3.47 -8.22 -7.66
N GLN A 75 -2.23 -7.78 -7.89
CA GLN A 75 -1.30 -7.48 -6.80
C GLN A 75 -1.82 -6.33 -5.92
N ILE A 76 -2.40 -5.28 -6.50
CA ILE A 76 -3.02 -4.17 -5.75
C ILE A 76 -4.18 -4.69 -4.89
N ARG A 77 -5.04 -5.56 -5.44
CA ARG A 77 -6.16 -6.14 -4.71
C ARG A 77 -5.69 -7.00 -3.53
N ASN A 78 -4.70 -7.86 -3.74
CA ASN A 78 -4.14 -8.70 -2.68
C ASN A 78 -3.41 -7.86 -1.62
N ALA A 79 -2.69 -6.81 -2.02
CA ALA A 79 -2.09 -5.83 -1.12
C ALA A 79 -3.13 -5.18 -0.20
N PHE A 80 -4.27 -4.77 -0.75
CA PHE A 80 -5.38 -4.25 0.04
C PHE A 80 -5.98 -5.30 0.97
N ASN A 81 -6.15 -6.54 0.51
CA ASN A 81 -6.67 -7.62 1.35
C ASN A 81 -5.77 -7.88 2.56
N ILE A 82 -4.45 -7.88 2.37
CA ILE A 82 -3.47 -8.01 3.46
C ILE A 82 -3.54 -6.81 4.40
N LEU A 83 -3.52 -5.57 3.87
CA LEU A 83 -3.63 -4.36 4.68
C LEU A 83 -4.90 -4.33 5.54
N MET A 84 -6.04 -4.74 4.98
CA MET A 84 -7.33 -4.70 5.66
C MET A 84 -7.55 -5.89 6.61
N SER A 85 -6.70 -6.92 6.53
CA SER A 85 -6.70 -8.01 7.52
C SER A 85 -6.14 -7.56 8.86
N ASP A 86 -5.30 -6.53 8.87
CA ASP A 86 -4.81 -5.87 10.07
C ASP A 86 -5.88 -4.91 10.63
N LYS A 87 -6.45 -5.28 11.78
CA LYS A 87 -7.51 -4.52 12.45
C LYS A 87 -7.00 -3.25 13.14
N ALA A 88 -5.68 -3.07 13.28
CA ALA A 88 -5.10 -1.85 13.82
C ALA A 88 -5.14 -0.68 12.82
N VAL A 89 -5.26 -0.98 11.52
CA VAL A 89 -5.27 0.01 10.45
C VAL A 89 -6.55 0.87 10.51
N LYS A 90 -6.36 2.17 10.73
CA LYS A 90 -7.43 3.18 10.79
C LYS A 90 -7.47 4.11 9.58
N ALA A 91 -6.34 4.26 8.88
CA ALA A 91 -6.24 5.03 7.64
C ALA A 91 -5.17 4.40 6.75
N VAL A 92 -5.23 4.66 5.44
CA VAL A 92 -4.23 4.16 4.48
C VAL A 92 -3.60 5.31 3.72
N LEU A 93 -2.27 5.30 3.60
CA LEU A 93 -1.51 6.14 2.67
C LEU A 93 -1.03 5.30 1.49
N ILE A 94 -1.51 5.63 0.30
CA ILE A 94 -0.99 5.12 -0.98
C ILE A 94 -0.05 6.18 -1.54
N ASN A 95 1.24 5.86 -1.66
CA ASN A 95 2.23 6.76 -2.24
C ASN A 95 2.88 6.06 -3.43
N ILE A 96 2.55 6.48 -4.65
CA ILE A 96 3.00 5.81 -5.87
C ILE A 96 3.68 6.78 -6.82
N PHE A 97 4.82 6.36 -7.37
CA PHE A 97 5.47 7.04 -8.48
C PHE A 97 5.30 6.22 -9.76
N GLY A 98 4.40 6.68 -10.63
CA GLY A 98 4.02 6.06 -11.89
C GLY A 98 5.05 6.27 -12.99
N GLY A 99 6.10 5.45 -13.00
CA GLY A 99 7.00 5.33 -14.15
C GLY A 99 6.40 4.42 -15.23
N ILE A 100 6.75 3.13 -15.16
CA ILE A 100 6.22 2.07 -16.03
C ILE A 100 4.74 1.79 -15.71
N LEU A 101 4.40 1.78 -14.42
CA LEU A 101 3.02 1.70 -13.98
C LEU A 101 2.30 3.03 -14.23
N ARG A 102 1.23 3.01 -15.01
CA ARG A 102 0.41 4.21 -15.25
C ARG A 102 -0.54 4.46 -14.07
N CYS A 103 -0.69 5.72 -13.69
CA CYS A 103 -1.51 6.13 -12.54
C CYS A 103 -3.00 5.86 -12.75
N ASP A 104 -3.49 5.86 -13.99
CA ASP A 104 -4.88 5.52 -14.32
C ASP A 104 -5.20 4.03 -14.10
N VAL A 105 -4.29 3.13 -14.48
CA VAL A 105 -4.40 1.68 -14.21
C VAL A 105 -4.38 1.41 -12.71
N LEU A 106 -3.48 2.07 -11.97
CA LEU A 106 -3.45 2.01 -10.51
C LEU A 106 -4.79 2.47 -9.92
N ALA A 107 -5.28 3.64 -10.33
CA ALA A 107 -6.53 4.20 -9.82
C ALA A 107 -7.71 3.24 -10.02
N GLN A 108 -7.81 2.62 -11.20
CA GLN A 108 -8.83 1.59 -11.47
C GLN A 108 -8.69 0.38 -10.54
N GLY A 109 -7.46 -0.11 -10.35
CA GLY A 109 -7.17 -1.23 -9.44
C GLY A 109 -7.55 -0.92 -7.99
N VAL A 110 -7.20 0.28 -7.49
CA VAL A 110 -7.54 0.73 -6.14
C VAL A 110 -9.06 0.89 -5.97
N ILE A 111 -9.74 1.52 -6.93
CA ILE A 111 -11.22 1.68 -6.90
C ILE A 111 -11.91 0.31 -6.86
N ALA A 112 -11.46 -0.62 -7.69
CA ALA A 112 -12.02 -1.98 -7.73
C ALA A 112 -11.81 -2.70 -6.40
N ALA A 113 -10.59 -2.69 -5.87
CA ALA A 113 -10.25 -3.33 -4.60
C ALA A 113 -11.06 -2.76 -3.43
N VAL A 114 -11.18 -1.44 -3.32
CA VAL A 114 -11.94 -0.77 -2.26
C VAL A 114 -13.43 -1.12 -2.32
N ARG A 115 -14.01 -1.21 -3.52
CA ARG A 115 -15.42 -1.62 -3.71
C ARG A 115 -15.66 -3.08 -3.36
N GLU A 116 -14.79 -3.97 -3.83
CA GLU A 116 -14.91 -5.42 -3.62
C GLU A 116 -14.77 -5.78 -2.13
N LEU A 117 -13.78 -5.19 -1.46
CA LEU A 117 -13.47 -5.47 -0.06
C LEU A 117 -14.31 -4.64 0.93
N GLY A 118 -15.10 -3.68 0.44
CA GLY A 118 -15.94 -2.82 1.27
C GLY A 118 -15.14 -1.97 2.27
N VAL A 119 -13.97 -1.47 1.84
CA VAL A 119 -13.04 -0.71 2.69
C VAL A 119 -13.69 0.59 3.15
N ARG A 120 -13.69 0.82 4.47
CA ARG A 120 -14.32 1.99 5.09
C ARG A 120 -13.34 3.01 5.65
N VAL A 121 -12.09 2.60 5.85
CA VAL A 121 -11.06 3.52 6.36
C VAL A 121 -10.77 4.60 5.32
N PRO A 122 -10.47 5.84 5.74
CA PRO A 122 -10.04 6.90 4.84
C PRO A 122 -8.74 6.51 4.13
N ILE A 123 -8.66 6.86 2.84
CA ILE A 123 -7.51 6.55 2.00
C ILE A 123 -6.96 7.86 1.43
N VAL A 124 -5.73 8.20 1.81
CA VAL A 124 -4.96 9.30 1.23
C VAL A 124 -4.10 8.76 0.11
N ILE A 125 -4.13 9.41 -1.05
CA ILE A 125 -3.42 8.97 -2.24
C ILE A 125 -2.56 10.09 -2.76
N ARG A 126 -1.25 9.85 -2.78
CA ARG A 126 -0.28 10.66 -3.49
C ARG A 126 0.22 9.86 -4.68
N MET A 127 0.06 10.43 -5.87
CA MET A 127 0.50 9.82 -7.11
C MET A 127 1.18 10.83 -8.02
N GLU A 128 2.27 10.40 -8.66
CA GLU A 128 3.03 11.18 -9.65
C GLU A 128 3.30 10.36 -10.90
N GLY A 129 3.62 11.02 -12.01
CA GLY A 129 4.13 10.37 -13.21
C GLY A 129 3.07 10.15 -14.30
N THR A 130 3.17 9.02 -15.01
CA THR A 130 2.44 8.76 -16.25
C THR A 130 0.92 8.69 -16.02
N ASN A 131 0.14 9.51 -16.76
CA ASN A 131 -1.33 9.60 -16.68
C ASN A 131 -1.86 9.96 -15.28
N VAL A 132 -1.11 10.77 -14.53
CA VAL A 132 -1.49 11.19 -13.18
C VAL A 132 -2.82 11.96 -13.16
N ASP A 133 -3.08 12.82 -14.14
CA ASP A 133 -4.30 13.62 -14.21
C ASP A 133 -5.53 12.74 -14.43
N GLU A 134 -5.44 11.75 -15.33
CA GLU A 134 -6.47 10.75 -15.55
C GLU A 134 -6.70 9.90 -14.30
N GLY A 135 -5.62 9.47 -13.63
CA GLY A 135 -5.70 8.71 -12.37
C GLY A 135 -6.42 9.49 -11.26
N LYS A 136 -6.04 10.76 -11.04
CA LYS A 136 -6.70 11.65 -10.07
C LYS A 136 -8.17 11.90 -10.45
N LYS A 137 -8.48 12.04 -11.74
CA LYS A 137 -9.86 12.18 -12.23
C LYS A 137 -10.71 10.95 -11.90
N LEU A 138 -10.21 9.74 -12.18
CA LEU A 138 -10.89 8.48 -11.88
C LEU A 138 -11.20 8.34 -10.38
N LEU A 139 -10.23 8.68 -9.51
CA LEU A 139 -10.43 8.65 -8.06
C LEU A 139 -11.52 9.62 -7.61
N ARG A 140 -11.53 10.87 -8.12
CA ARG A 140 -12.56 11.87 -7.79
C ARG A 140 -13.95 11.45 -8.24
N GLU A 141 -14.07 10.83 -9.40
CA GLU A 141 -15.35 10.37 -9.96
C GLU A 141 -15.87 9.08 -9.30
N SER A 142 -15.05 8.39 -8.51
CA SER A 142 -15.39 7.08 -7.93
C SER A 142 -16.44 7.11 -6.82
N SER A 143 -16.75 8.29 -6.26
CA SER A 143 -17.60 8.53 -5.08
C SER A 143 -17.14 7.84 -3.79
N LEU A 144 -15.91 7.31 -3.76
CA LEU A 144 -15.30 6.67 -2.60
C LEU A 144 -14.53 7.68 -1.74
N ASN A 145 -14.21 7.30 -0.51
CA ASN A 145 -13.52 8.14 0.47
C ASN A 145 -12.00 8.26 0.19
N PHE A 146 -11.67 8.83 -0.97
CA PHE A 146 -10.30 9.12 -1.38
C PHE A 146 -9.98 10.59 -1.19
N THR A 147 -8.81 10.87 -0.62
CA THR A 147 -8.22 12.21 -0.62
C THR A 147 -6.96 12.19 -1.45
N THR A 148 -6.95 12.88 -2.60
CA THR A 148 -5.75 13.03 -3.43
C THR A 148 -4.96 14.26 -3.00
N VAL A 149 -3.64 14.12 -2.88
CA VAL A 149 -2.70 15.20 -2.53
C VAL A 149 -1.50 15.18 -3.47
N ASP A 150 -0.72 16.26 -3.48
CA ASP A 150 0.38 16.44 -4.44
C ASP A 150 1.76 16.18 -3.79
N SER A 151 1.97 16.64 -2.56
CA SER A 151 3.25 16.47 -1.84
C SER A 151 3.23 15.32 -0.83
N MET A 152 4.42 14.80 -0.49
CA MET A 152 4.54 13.77 0.56
C MET A 152 4.21 14.34 1.94
N ASP A 153 4.58 15.59 2.21
CA ASP A 153 4.30 16.27 3.49
C ASP A 153 2.80 16.37 3.72
N GLU A 154 2.05 16.87 2.72
CA GLU A 154 0.59 16.91 2.77
C GLU A 154 -0.02 15.51 2.94
N ALA A 155 0.54 14.50 2.29
CA ALA A 155 0.05 13.13 2.40
C ALA A 155 0.19 12.58 3.82
N ALA A 156 1.35 12.81 4.44
CA ALA A 156 1.62 12.41 5.81
C ALA A 156 0.73 13.15 6.81
N GLU A 157 0.68 14.49 6.75
CA GLU A 157 -0.18 15.29 7.63
C GLU A 157 -1.64 14.89 7.51
N LYS A 158 -2.12 14.67 6.27
CA LYS A 158 -3.51 14.34 6.01
C LYS A 158 -3.87 12.95 6.51
N VAL A 159 -3.01 11.95 6.28
CA VAL A 159 -3.31 10.58 6.72
C VAL A 159 -3.27 10.48 8.24
N VAL A 160 -2.34 11.18 8.90
CA VAL A 160 -2.27 11.25 10.37
C VAL A 160 -3.53 11.89 10.95
N GLN A 161 -3.98 13.01 10.38
CA GLN A 161 -5.23 13.66 10.79
C GLN A 161 -6.44 12.72 10.68
N LEU A 162 -6.49 11.89 9.63
CA LEU A 162 -7.60 10.96 9.36
C LEU A 162 -7.53 9.65 10.17
N ALA A 163 -6.36 9.32 10.73
CA ALA A 163 -6.14 8.12 11.54
C ALA A 163 -6.41 8.32 13.05
N ALA A 164 -6.58 9.58 13.47
CA ALA A 164 -6.80 9.99 14.86
C ALA A 164 -8.15 9.51 15.43
#